data_AF-A0A9E5NWE4-F1
#
_entry.id   AF-A0A9E5NWE4-F1
#
_cell.length_a   1.000
_cell.length_b   1.000
_cell.length_c   1.000
_cell.angle_alpha   90.00
_cell.angle_beta   90.00
_cell.angle_gamma   90.00
#
_symmetry.space_group_name_H-M   'P 1'
#
loop_
_entity.id
_entity.type
_entity.pdbx_description
1 polymer ?
#
loop_
_entity_poly.entity_id
_entity_poly.type
_entity_poly.pdbx_seq_one_letter_code
_entity_poly.pdbx_strand_id
1 'polypeptide(L)'
;MEKHRATVEAMRAVDPSIRVVAVGAVGEWDEVMLAQDADAMDLISEHFYCQERPGVMGHAACAAERVKRIGDAHRRYRETIPALAGRDLQIAMDEWNYWYGPYLYGELGTRYYLKDALGVARGLHEFYRNSDIYFMANYAQTVNVIGAIKTTKTEAAFDATGLVLRLYRRDYGSIPVTVEGTPEPLDVAAAWTAGRDTLVIAVVNPTRETVRLPLRISGARLTGGGRRLLLSGPDPMAYNEPGGRTDIVETETSVR
;
A
#
# COMPACT_ATOMS: atom_id res chain seq x y z
N MET A 1 26.64 0.93 -13.09
CA MET A 1 27.30 0.38 -11.89
C MET A 1 28.35 1.33 -11.35
N GLU A 2 29.47 1.60 -12.02
CA GLU A 2 30.57 2.47 -11.50
C GLU A 2 30.14 3.82 -10.90
N LYS A 3 29.23 4.55 -11.57
CA LYS A 3 28.71 5.84 -11.06
C LYS A 3 27.90 5.71 -9.76
N HIS A 4 27.13 4.63 -9.60
CA HIS A 4 26.35 4.39 -8.38
C HIS A 4 27.29 4.12 -7.20
N ARG A 5 28.26 3.22 -7.40
CA ARG A 5 29.26 2.87 -6.38
C ARG A 5 30.09 4.08 -5.95
N ALA A 6 30.62 4.85 -6.89
CA ALA A 6 31.40 6.06 -6.58
C ALA A 6 30.58 7.08 -5.78
N THR A 7 29.29 7.21 -6.08
CA THR A 7 28.37 8.11 -5.35
C THR A 7 28.14 7.61 -3.92
N VAL A 8 27.85 6.32 -3.76
CA VAL A 8 27.65 5.69 -2.44
C VAL A 8 28.90 5.82 -1.57
N GLU A 9 30.07 5.52 -2.12
CA GLU A 9 31.35 5.61 -1.42
C GLU A 9 31.63 7.04 -0.95
N ALA A 10 31.41 8.04 -1.81
CA ALA A 10 31.56 9.44 -1.45
C ALA A 10 30.58 9.87 -0.35
N MET A 11 29.32 9.43 -0.41
CA MET A 11 28.33 9.74 0.63
C MET A 11 28.67 9.07 1.97
N ARG A 12 29.05 7.79 1.96
CA ARG A 12 29.44 7.03 3.17
C ARG A 12 30.75 7.51 3.78
N ALA A 13 31.65 8.09 2.97
CA ALA A 13 32.86 8.74 3.49
C ALA A 13 32.54 9.98 4.34
N VAL A 14 31.41 10.65 4.09
CA VAL A 14 30.92 11.79 4.89
C VAL A 14 30.10 11.31 6.08
N ASP A 15 29.14 10.41 5.85
CA ASP A 15 28.30 9.84 6.90
C ASP A 15 28.11 8.33 6.65
N PRO A 16 28.83 7.46 7.39
CA PRO A 16 28.73 6.02 7.22
C PRO A 16 27.41 5.44 7.80
N SER A 17 26.58 6.23 8.47
CA SER A 17 25.32 5.78 9.09
C SER A 17 24.11 5.87 8.15
N ILE A 18 24.25 6.50 6.99
CA ILE A 18 23.18 6.61 6.00
C ILE A 18 22.73 5.23 5.52
N ARG A 19 21.46 5.13 5.16
CA ARG A 19 20.93 3.99 4.42
C ARG A 19 20.69 4.40 2.98
N VAL A 20 21.30 3.68 2.05
CA VAL A 20 21.21 3.97 0.62
C VAL A 20 20.13 3.10 -0.02
N VAL A 21 19.23 3.75 -0.74
CA VAL A 21 18.25 3.10 -1.61
C VAL A 21 18.77 3.18 -3.04
N ALA A 22 19.11 2.04 -3.63
CA ALA A 22 19.45 1.97 -5.06
C ALA A 22 18.18 2.01 -5.90
N VAL A 23 18.26 2.57 -7.12
CA VAL A 23 17.12 2.53 -8.04
C VAL A 23 16.93 1.11 -8.56
N GLY A 24 15.74 0.55 -8.36
CA GLY A 24 15.35 -0.75 -8.91
C GLY A 24 14.22 -0.66 -9.93
N ALA A 25 14.01 -1.77 -10.61
CA ALA A 25 12.95 -2.07 -11.54
C ALA A 25 12.97 -3.58 -11.81
N VAL A 26 12.01 -4.33 -11.22
CA VAL A 26 11.87 -5.78 -11.46
C VAL A 26 12.09 -6.16 -12.92
N GLY A 27 13.08 -7.01 -13.15
CA GLY A 27 13.51 -7.48 -14.46
C GLY A 27 15.03 -7.50 -14.57
N GLU A 28 15.53 -7.38 -15.80
CA GLU A 28 16.98 -7.38 -16.11
C GLU A 28 17.74 -6.33 -15.31
N TRP A 29 17.14 -5.15 -15.07
CA TRP A 29 17.78 -4.08 -14.31
C TRP A 29 18.12 -4.52 -12.88
N ASP A 30 17.15 -5.06 -12.16
CA ASP A 30 17.37 -5.60 -10.81
C ASP A 30 18.35 -6.75 -10.81
N GLU A 31 18.24 -7.68 -11.77
CA GLU A 31 19.15 -8.82 -11.86
C GLU A 31 20.61 -8.35 -11.96
N VAL A 32 20.88 -7.33 -12.77
CA VAL A 32 22.22 -6.74 -12.90
C VAL A 32 22.62 -5.94 -11.67
N MET A 33 21.75 -5.05 -11.17
CA MET A 33 22.02 -4.20 -10.00
C MET A 33 22.34 -5.04 -8.76
N LEU A 34 21.54 -6.07 -8.49
CA LEU A 34 21.71 -6.96 -7.35
C LEU A 34 22.90 -7.90 -7.51
N ALA A 35 23.21 -8.35 -8.73
CA ALA A 35 24.39 -9.19 -8.96
C ALA A 35 25.71 -8.41 -8.82
N GLN A 36 25.74 -7.13 -9.18
CA GLN A 36 26.99 -6.36 -9.27
C GLN A 36 27.23 -5.42 -8.09
N ASP A 37 26.19 -4.84 -7.49
CA ASP A 37 26.31 -3.73 -6.54
C ASP A 37 25.51 -3.93 -5.23
N ALA A 38 25.11 -5.15 -4.88
CA ALA A 38 24.36 -5.43 -3.64
C ALA A 38 25.10 -5.05 -2.33
N ASP A 39 26.41 -4.82 -2.37
CA ASP A 39 27.21 -4.31 -1.25
C ASP A 39 27.19 -2.77 -1.14
N ALA A 40 26.80 -2.08 -2.21
CA ALA A 40 26.72 -0.63 -2.29
C ALA A 40 25.31 -0.09 -1.98
N MET A 41 24.39 -0.91 -1.45
CA MET A 41 23.03 -0.48 -1.12
C MET A 41 22.52 -1.15 0.15
N ASP A 42 21.56 -0.49 0.81
CA ASP A 42 20.88 -1.01 2.00
C ASP A 42 19.44 -1.45 1.68
N LEU A 43 18.86 -0.87 0.63
CA LEU A 43 17.53 -1.15 0.08
C LEU A 43 17.57 -0.97 -1.45
N ILE A 44 16.60 -1.55 -2.14
CA ILE A 44 16.36 -1.31 -3.57
C ILE A 44 14.95 -0.75 -3.77
N SER A 45 14.85 0.30 -4.58
CA SER A 45 13.58 0.98 -4.85
C SER A 45 12.73 0.18 -5.83
N GLU A 46 11.43 0.26 -5.72
CA GLU A 46 10.50 -0.29 -6.70
C GLU A 46 9.32 0.64 -6.89
N HIS A 47 8.88 0.79 -8.14
CA HIS A 47 7.79 1.69 -8.49
C HIS A 47 6.67 0.98 -9.23
N PHE A 48 5.41 1.30 -8.92
CA PHE A 48 4.32 0.95 -9.81
C PHE A 48 3.16 1.95 -9.79
N TYR A 49 2.54 2.11 -10.96
CA TYR A 49 1.32 2.87 -11.11
C TYR A 49 0.22 2.03 -11.75
N CYS A 50 -0.91 1.93 -11.06
CA CYS A 50 -2.09 1.26 -11.57
C CYS A 50 -2.86 2.16 -12.54
N GLN A 51 -3.11 1.63 -13.74
CA GLN A 51 -4.03 2.22 -14.70
C GLN A 51 -5.47 1.78 -14.39
N GLU A 52 -6.44 2.47 -14.99
CA GLU A 52 -7.82 2.00 -14.97
C GLU A 52 -7.93 0.58 -15.55
N ARG A 53 -8.76 -0.25 -14.93
CA ARG A 53 -9.05 -1.61 -15.40
C ARG A 53 -10.57 -1.79 -15.49
N PRO A 54 -11.07 -2.63 -16.40
CA PRO A 54 -12.49 -2.96 -16.46
C PRO A 54 -12.98 -3.62 -15.17
N GLY A 55 -14.12 -3.17 -14.67
CA GLY A 55 -14.80 -3.75 -13.51
C GLY A 55 -14.14 -3.41 -12.16
N VAL A 56 -14.96 -3.30 -11.11
CA VAL A 56 -14.49 -2.91 -9.76
C VAL A 56 -13.54 -3.95 -9.18
N MET A 57 -13.84 -5.25 -9.34
CA MET A 57 -13.01 -6.32 -8.79
C MET A 57 -11.60 -6.33 -9.39
N GLY A 58 -11.49 -6.28 -10.73
CA GLY A 58 -10.21 -6.27 -11.42
C GLY A 58 -9.42 -4.98 -11.17
N HIS A 59 -10.10 -3.84 -11.07
CA HIS A 59 -9.50 -2.57 -10.73
C HIS A 59 -8.96 -2.54 -9.29
N ALA A 60 -9.74 -2.97 -8.31
CA ALA A 60 -9.32 -3.03 -6.92
C ALA A 60 -8.22 -4.07 -6.67
N ALA A 61 -8.07 -5.10 -7.52
CA ALA A 61 -7.00 -6.08 -7.41
C ALA A 61 -5.62 -5.53 -7.83
N CYS A 62 -5.57 -4.46 -8.63
CA CYS A 62 -4.35 -4.01 -9.29
C CYS A 62 -3.19 -3.78 -8.34
N ALA A 63 -3.38 -2.98 -7.28
CA ALA A 63 -2.29 -2.64 -6.36
C ALA A 63 -1.75 -3.89 -5.64
N ALA A 64 -2.65 -4.73 -5.11
CA ALA A 64 -2.27 -5.98 -4.46
C ALA A 64 -1.49 -6.91 -5.42
N GLU A 65 -1.94 -7.09 -6.65
CA GLU A 65 -1.22 -7.89 -7.65
C GLU A 65 0.19 -7.35 -7.93
N ARG A 66 0.35 -6.02 -8.00
CA ARG A 66 1.66 -5.39 -8.25
C ARG A 66 2.61 -5.58 -7.07
N VAL A 67 2.14 -5.37 -5.84
CA VAL A 67 2.91 -5.63 -4.61
C VAL A 67 3.32 -7.10 -4.57
N LYS A 68 2.38 -8.03 -4.74
CA LYS A 68 2.69 -9.45 -4.74
C LYS A 68 3.73 -9.83 -5.80
N ARG A 69 3.54 -9.39 -7.03
CA ARG A 69 4.46 -9.69 -8.15
C ARG A 69 5.89 -9.25 -7.84
N ILE A 70 6.04 -8.05 -7.28
CA ILE A 70 7.34 -7.47 -6.98
C ILE A 70 8.00 -8.20 -5.81
N GLY A 71 7.27 -8.45 -4.71
CA GLY A 71 7.77 -9.26 -3.59
C GLY A 71 8.19 -10.67 -4.03
N ASP A 72 7.38 -11.34 -4.85
CA ASP A 72 7.70 -12.67 -5.38
C ASP A 72 8.94 -12.65 -6.30
N ALA A 73 9.17 -11.57 -7.05
CA ALA A 73 10.37 -11.43 -7.87
C ALA A 73 11.63 -11.30 -7.01
N HIS A 74 11.61 -10.43 -6.00
CA HIS A 74 12.75 -10.23 -5.10
C HIS A 74 13.07 -11.46 -4.25
N ARG A 75 12.06 -12.23 -3.82
CA ARG A 75 12.30 -13.56 -3.20
C ARG A 75 13.06 -14.49 -4.14
N ARG A 76 12.66 -14.53 -5.41
CA ARG A 76 13.34 -15.31 -6.44
C ARG A 76 14.77 -14.84 -6.66
N TYR A 77 15.02 -13.53 -6.69
CA TYR A 77 16.38 -12.98 -6.80
C TYR A 77 17.26 -13.39 -5.64
N ARG A 78 16.74 -13.40 -4.40
CA ARG A 78 17.48 -13.89 -3.22
C ARG A 78 17.87 -15.37 -3.35
N GLU A 79 17.06 -16.18 -4.03
CA GLU A 79 17.33 -17.59 -4.28
C GLU A 79 18.32 -17.82 -5.45
N THR A 80 18.27 -16.99 -6.49
CA THR A 80 18.98 -17.25 -7.75
C THR A 80 20.24 -16.42 -7.97
N ILE A 81 20.40 -15.27 -7.31
CA ILE A 81 21.55 -14.37 -7.47
C ILE A 81 22.59 -14.67 -6.37
N PRO A 82 23.78 -15.21 -6.70
CA PRO A 82 24.77 -15.61 -5.70
C PRO A 82 25.24 -14.46 -4.79
N ALA A 83 25.29 -13.23 -5.30
CA ALA A 83 25.69 -12.05 -4.54
C ALA A 83 24.73 -11.73 -3.37
N LEU A 84 23.49 -12.24 -3.41
CA LEU A 84 22.48 -12.06 -2.38
C LEU A 84 22.46 -13.18 -1.32
N ALA A 85 23.30 -14.21 -1.45
CA ALA A 85 23.31 -15.32 -0.50
C ALA A 85 23.57 -14.82 0.94
N GLY A 86 22.59 -15.06 1.83
CA GLY A 86 22.64 -14.62 3.22
C GLY A 86 22.38 -13.11 3.45
N ARG A 87 22.05 -12.34 2.40
CA ARG A 87 21.68 -10.93 2.50
C ARG A 87 20.17 -10.79 2.59
N ASP A 88 19.71 -9.95 3.51
CA ASP A 88 18.31 -9.55 3.61
C ASP A 88 18.12 -8.15 2.98
N LEU A 89 18.36 -8.05 1.68
CA LEU A 89 18.17 -6.80 0.94
C LEU A 89 16.68 -6.61 0.68
N GLN A 90 16.06 -5.69 1.42
CA GLN A 90 14.63 -5.41 1.38
C GLN A 90 14.28 -4.31 0.37
N ILE A 91 12.99 -4.25 0.03
CA ILE A 91 12.45 -3.32 -0.96
C ILE A 91 12.03 -2.02 -0.27
N ALA A 92 12.38 -0.90 -0.87
CA ALA A 92 11.74 0.39 -0.63
C ALA A 92 10.72 0.65 -1.75
N MET A 93 9.43 0.43 -1.50
CA MET A 93 8.39 0.79 -2.46
C MET A 93 8.14 2.29 -2.40
N ASP A 94 9.09 3.10 -2.85
CA ASP A 94 9.10 4.54 -2.65
C ASP A 94 8.20 5.31 -3.65
N GLU A 95 7.59 4.62 -4.61
CA GLU A 95 6.46 5.13 -5.39
C GLU A 95 5.41 4.06 -5.70
N TRP A 96 4.19 4.24 -5.17
CA TRP A 96 3.04 3.46 -5.61
C TRP A 96 1.74 4.25 -5.55
N ASN A 97 0.91 4.11 -6.59
CA ASN A 97 -0.47 4.62 -6.61
C ASN A 97 -1.28 4.15 -7.82
N TYR A 98 -2.52 4.63 -7.97
CA TYR A 98 -3.23 4.74 -9.23
C TYR A 98 -2.86 6.06 -9.93
N TRP A 99 -2.64 6.02 -11.24
CA TRP A 99 -2.37 7.22 -12.04
C TRP A 99 -2.99 7.08 -13.43
N TYR A 100 -4.20 7.59 -13.58
CA TYR A 100 -4.96 7.60 -14.83
C TYR A 100 -5.97 8.75 -14.82
N GLY A 101 -6.60 9.03 -15.96
CA GLY A 101 -7.65 10.05 -16.06
C GLY A 101 -7.14 11.50 -16.21
N PRO A 102 -8.05 12.48 -16.22
CA PRO A 102 -7.71 13.88 -16.48
C PRO A 102 -7.01 14.54 -15.29
N TYR A 103 -6.18 15.54 -15.58
CA TYR A 103 -5.47 16.33 -14.57
C TYR A 103 -6.29 17.56 -14.16
N LEU A 104 -7.12 17.37 -13.13
CA LEU A 104 -8.06 18.38 -12.62
C LEU A 104 -7.43 19.30 -11.55
N TYR A 105 -6.34 18.88 -10.92
CA TYR A 105 -5.69 19.55 -9.80
C TYR A 105 -4.26 20.04 -10.11
N GLY A 106 -4.04 20.51 -11.35
CA GLY A 106 -2.72 20.91 -11.85
C GLY A 106 -1.96 19.77 -12.51
N GLU A 107 -0.65 19.95 -12.70
CA GLU A 107 0.21 18.94 -13.33
C GLU A 107 0.07 17.57 -12.62
N LEU A 108 -0.25 16.52 -13.39
CA LEU A 108 -0.49 15.15 -12.91
C LEU A 108 -1.56 15.01 -11.81
N GLY A 109 -2.36 16.04 -11.56
CA GLY A 109 -3.36 16.06 -10.49
C GLY A 109 -4.65 15.36 -10.88
N THR A 110 -4.67 14.03 -10.88
CA THR A 110 -5.89 13.25 -11.15
C THR A 110 -6.85 13.19 -9.95
N ARG A 111 -8.11 12.83 -10.19
CA ARG A 111 -9.14 12.57 -9.17
C ARG A 111 -9.23 11.07 -8.88
N TYR A 112 -9.42 10.72 -7.62
CA TYR A 112 -9.72 9.36 -7.22
C TYR A 112 -11.19 9.14 -6.87
N TYR A 113 -11.60 7.88 -7.03
CA TYR A 113 -12.94 7.39 -6.82
C TYR A 113 -12.95 6.28 -5.77
N LEU A 114 -14.14 5.89 -5.31
CA LEU A 114 -14.29 4.80 -4.35
C LEU A 114 -13.62 3.50 -4.82
N LYS A 115 -13.63 3.19 -6.12
CA LYS A 115 -12.92 2.02 -6.67
C LYS A 115 -11.40 2.06 -6.45
N ASP A 116 -10.79 3.25 -6.51
CA ASP A 116 -9.36 3.45 -6.26
C ASP A 116 -9.06 3.29 -4.76
N ALA A 117 -9.95 3.80 -3.91
CA ALA A 117 -9.88 3.62 -2.46
C ALA A 117 -9.90 2.13 -2.06
N LEU A 118 -10.81 1.34 -2.66
CA LEU A 118 -10.82 -0.13 -2.48
C LEU A 118 -9.50 -0.76 -2.93
N GLY A 119 -8.95 -0.29 -4.05
CA GLY A 119 -7.66 -0.73 -4.56
C GLY A 119 -6.48 -0.43 -3.63
N VAL A 120 -6.41 0.78 -3.10
CA VAL A 120 -5.41 1.20 -2.12
C VAL A 120 -5.50 0.39 -0.84
N ALA A 121 -6.71 0.12 -0.33
CA ALA A 121 -6.91 -0.74 0.84
C ALA A 121 -6.37 -2.16 0.62
N ARG A 122 -6.64 -2.77 -0.55
CA ARG A 122 -6.08 -4.08 -0.92
C ARG A 122 -4.56 -4.04 -1.11
N GLY A 123 -4.02 -2.95 -1.65
CA GLY A 123 -2.58 -2.72 -1.73
C GLY A 123 -1.93 -2.73 -0.34
N LEU A 124 -2.51 -2.00 0.63
CA LEU A 124 -2.06 -2.00 2.02
C LEU A 124 -2.10 -3.41 2.63
N HIS A 125 -3.19 -4.15 2.42
CA HIS A 125 -3.29 -5.55 2.87
C HIS A 125 -2.16 -6.40 2.33
N GLU A 126 -1.81 -6.25 1.05
CA GLU A 126 -0.73 -7.03 0.45
C GLU A 126 0.66 -6.61 0.98
N PHE A 127 0.90 -5.32 1.23
CA PHE A 127 2.12 -4.90 1.93
C PHE A 127 2.23 -5.53 3.32
N TYR A 128 1.12 -5.60 4.08
CA TYR A 128 1.11 -6.23 5.40
C TYR A 128 1.41 -7.73 5.35
N ARG A 129 0.95 -8.43 4.31
CA ARG A 129 1.27 -9.85 4.08
C ARG A 129 2.72 -10.07 3.68
N ASN A 130 3.36 -9.05 3.09
CA ASN A 130 4.72 -9.10 2.58
C ASN A 130 5.68 -8.20 3.39
N SER A 131 5.36 -7.93 4.66
CA SER A 131 6.19 -7.06 5.51
C SER A 131 7.57 -7.65 5.84
N ASP A 132 7.81 -8.91 5.50
CA ASP A 132 9.12 -9.57 5.53
C ASP A 132 10.08 -8.99 4.49
N ILE A 133 9.57 -8.62 3.30
CA ILE A 133 10.41 -8.18 2.17
C ILE A 133 10.34 -6.68 1.88
N TYR A 134 9.26 -6.01 2.29
CA TYR A 134 9.11 -4.55 2.16
C TYR A 134 9.57 -3.86 3.44
N PHE A 135 10.64 -3.06 3.35
CA PHE A 135 11.10 -2.22 4.45
C PHE A 135 10.23 -0.98 4.63
N MET A 136 9.83 -0.36 3.51
CA MET A 136 9.00 0.84 3.49
C MET A 136 8.16 0.92 2.21
N ALA A 137 7.07 1.68 2.27
CA ALA A 137 6.25 2.02 1.12
C ALA A 137 5.78 3.47 1.20
N ASN A 138 5.90 4.22 0.11
CA ASN A 138 5.58 5.64 0.02
C ASN A 138 4.51 5.85 -1.07
N TYR A 139 3.34 6.28 -0.62
CA TYR A 139 2.24 6.60 -1.52
C TYR A 139 2.60 7.82 -2.37
N ALA A 140 2.50 7.69 -3.69
CA ALA A 140 2.84 8.74 -4.64
C ALA A 140 1.56 9.46 -5.11
N GLN A 141 1.24 10.68 -4.67
CA GLN A 141 1.99 11.52 -3.73
C GLN A 141 1.06 12.13 -2.68
N THR A 142 1.56 13.07 -1.88
CA THR A 142 0.82 13.60 -0.75
C THR A 142 -0.27 14.59 -1.16
N VAL A 143 0.03 15.56 -2.02
CA VAL A 143 -0.87 16.69 -2.33
C VAL A 143 -0.94 16.97 -3.82
N ASN A 144 -2.16 17.07 -4.36
CA ASN A 144 -2.50 17.37 -5.76
C ASN A 144 -1.98 16.35 -6.78
N VAL A 145 -0.68 16.41 -7.13
CA VAL A 145 0.04 15.50 -8.04
C VAL A 145 -0.21 14.08 -7.58
N ILE A 146 -1.06 13.32 -8.29
CA ILE A 146 -1.51 11.98 -7.88
C ILE A 146 -1.80 11.88 -6.36
N GLY A 147 -2.34 12.98 -5.81
CA GLY A 147 -2.29 13.26 -4.37
C GLY A 147 -3.38 12.59 -3.55
N ALA A 148 -3.05 12.15 -2.34
CA ALA A 148 -4.02 11.72 -1.32
C ALA A 148 -4.89 12.89 -0.79
N ILE A 149 -4.35 14.10 -0.85
CA ILE A 149 -5.04 15.35 -0.50
C ILE A 149 -5.16 16.19 -1.78
N LYS A 150 -6.34 16.74 -2.02
CA LYS A 150 -6.56 17.74 -3.07
C LYS A 150 -6.73 19.11 -2.46
N THR A 151 -6.22 20.12 -3.14
CA THR A 151 -6.38 21.52 -2.74
C THR A 151 -6.83 22.38 -3.91
N THR A 152 -7.56 23.44 -3.58
CA THR A 152 -7.76 24.60 -4.44
C THR A 152 -7.02 25.79 -3.85
N LYS A 153 -7.28 27.00 -4.34
CA LYS A 153 -6.73 28.22 -3.73
C LYS A 153 -7.20 28.44 -2.28
N THR A 154 -8.36 27.91 -1.90
CA THR A 154 -9.02 28.24 -0.63
C THR A 154 -9.47 27.03 0.17
N GLU A 155 -9.45 25.83 -0.40
CA GLU A 155 -10.03 24.63 0.21
C GLU A 155 -9.07 23.45 0.11
N ALA A 156 -9.18 22.51 1.05
CA ALA A 156 -8.46 21.23 1.03
C ALA A 156 -9.37 20.08 1.48
N ALA A 157 -9.25 18.93 0.83
CA ALA A 157 -9.96 17.72 1.22
C ALA A 157 -9.09 16.48 0.98
N PHE A 158 -9.32 15.43 1.78
CA PHE A 158 -8.84 14.10 1.43
C PHE A 158 -9.58 13.61 0.18
N ASP A 159 -8.84 13.09 -0.78
CA ASP A 159 -9.42 12.34 -1.90
C ASP A 159 -9.83 10.93 -1.41
N ALA A 160 -10.52 10.16 -2.27
CA ALA A 160 -11.01 8.82 -1.96
C ALA A 160 -9.92 7.90 -1.37
N THR A 161 -8.74 7.88 -2.00
CA THR A 161 -7.57 7.10 -1.54
C THR A 161 -6.97 7.67 -0.25
N GLY A 162 -6.98 8.99 -0.08
CA GLY A 162 -6.50 9.66 1.13
C GLY A 162 -7.32 9.32 2.37
N LEU A 163 -8.63 9.13 2.22
CA LEU A 163 -9.50 8.66 3.31
C LEU A 163 -9.10 7.26 3.80
N VAL A 164 -8.75 6.36 2.88
CA VAL A 164 -8.24 5.02 3.23
C VAL A 164 -6.92 5.11 3.97
N LEU A 165 -5.95 5.87 3.44
CA LEU A 165 -4.65 6.05 4.11
C LEU A 165 -4.82 6.62 5.52
N ARG A 166 -5.71 7.60 5.70
CA ARG A 166 -6.04 8.18 7.01
C ARG A 166 -6.65 7.14 7.96
N LEU A 167 -7.63 6.37 7.49
CA LEU A 167 -8.30 5.34 8.29
C LEU A 167 -7.30 4.28 8.77
N TYR A 168 -6.49 3.73 7.87
CA TYR A 168 -5.51 2.70 8.23
C TYR A 168 -4.41 3.26 9.14
N ARG A 169 -3.96 4.50 8.93
CA ARG A 169 -2.97 5.12 9.82
C ARG A 169 -3.49 5.32 11.24
N ARG A 170 -4.78 5.61 11.39
CA ARG A 170 -5.43 5.92 12.69
C ARG A 170 -5.84 4.64 13.44
N ASP A 171 -6.39 3.64 12.75
CA ASP A 171 -7.08 2.51 13.38
C ASP A 171 -6.55 1.11 13.04
N TYR A 172 -5.56 0.96 12.16
CA TYR A 172 -4.99 -0.36 11.90
C TYR A 172 -3.98 -0.79 12.98
N GLY A 173 -3.64 -2.08 12.99
CA GLY A 173 -2.64 -2.66 13.89
C GLY A 173 -1.22 -2.66 13.33
N SER A 174 -0.24 -2.96 14.17
CA SER A 174 1.18 -3.05 13.80
C SER A 174 1.78 -4.44 13.98
N ILE A 175 1.04 -5.37 14.61
CA ILE A 175 1.46 -6.75 14.82
C ILE A 175 0.61 -7.65 13.92
N PRO A 176 1.16 -8.19 12.82
CA PRO A 176 0.39 -8.99 11.86
C PRO A 176 -0.30 -10.19 12.51
N VAL A 177 -1.50 -10.52 12.03
CA VAL A 177 -2.24 -11.72 12.38
C VAL A 177 -2.46 -12.53 11.12
N THR A 178 -2.11 -13.82 11.18
CA THR A 178 -2.37 -14.76 10.09
C THR A 178 -3.87 -14.87 9.85
N VAL A 179 -4.29 -14.63 8.61
CA VAL A 179 -5.66 -14.85 8.14
C VAL A 179 -5.65 -16.10 7.28
N GLU A 180 -6.45 -17.09 7.64
CA GLU A 180 -6.60 -18.35 6.91
C GLU A 180 -7.96 -18.43 6.19
N GLY A 181 -8.03 -19.26 5.15
CA GLY A 181 -9.22 -19.47 4.33
C GLY A 181 -9.20 -18.67 3.02
N THR A 182 -10.30 -18.74 2.28
CA THR A 182 -10.47 -18.08 0.97
C THR A 182 -11.64 -17.10 1.08
N PRO A 183 -11.42 -15.87 1.56
CA PRO A 183 -12.51 -14.92 1.85
C PRO A 183 -13.15 -14.32 0.59
N GLU A 184 -12.85 -14.84 -0.60
CA GLU A 184 -13.39 -14.35 -1.86
C GLU A 184 -14.93 -14.25 -1.82
N PRO A 185 -15.52 -13.15 -2.35
CA PRO A 185 -14.89 -12.07 -3.10
C PRO A 185 -14.24 -10.96 -2.22
N LEU A 186 -14.20 -11.12 -0.90
CA LEU A 186 -13.62 -10.17 0.02
C LEU A 186 -12.10 -10.32 0.09
N ASP A 187 -11.43 -9.22 0.44
CA ASP A 187 -10.03 -9.23 0.83
C ASP A 187 -9.92 -8.83 2.30
N VAL A 188 -9.21 -9.64 3.08
CA VAL A 188 -9.17 -9.52 4.56
C VAL A 188 -7.73 -9.48 5.04
N ALA A 189 -7.42 -8.52 5.91
CA ALA A 189 -6.18 -8.45 6.66
C ALA A 189 -6.49 -8.22 8.15
N ALA A 190 -5.63 -8.73 9.02
CA ALA A 190 -5.79 -8.55 10.44
C ALA A 190 -4.46 -8.23 11.11
N ALA A 191 -4.53 -7.41 12.16
CA ALA A 191 -3.40 -7.07 12.99
C ALA A 191 -3.85 -6.73 14.40
N TRP A 192 -3.00 -7.03 15.38
CA TRP A 192 -3.12 -6.45 16.72
C TRP A 192 -2.54 -5.04 16.73
N THR A 193 -3.13 -4.17 17.55
CA THR A 193 -2.47 -2.93 17.98
C THR A 193 -1.14 -3.25 18.69
N ALA A 194 -0.24 -2.27 18.77
CA ALA A 194 1.06 -2.45 19.42
C ALA A 194 0.93 -2.96 20.87
N GLY A 195 -0.11 -2.53 21.59
CA GLY A 195 -0.41 -2.98 22.96
C GLY A 195 -1.09 -4.34 23.06
N ARG A 196 -1.48 -4.97 21.93
CA ARG A 196 -2.26 -6.22 21.88
C ARG A 196 -3.60 -6.16 22.64
N ASP A 197 -4.17 -4.97 22.77
CA ASP A 197 -5.47 -4.74 23.43
C ASP A 197 -6.65 -4.78 22.45
N THR A 198 -6.40 -4.53 21.16
CA THR A 198 -7.42 -4.47 20.13
C THR A 198 -6.99 -5.30 18.92
N LEU A 199 -7.85 -6.24 18.51
CA LEU A 199 -7.72 -6.93 17.23
C LEU A 199 -8.45 -6.11 16.16
N VAL A 200 -7.72 -5.70 15.13
CA VAL A 200 -8.28 -5.02 13.97
C VAL A 200 -8.44 -6.03 12.84
N ILE A 201 -9.64 -6.10 12.28
CA ILE A 201 -9.96 -6.91 11.10
C ILE A 201 -10.40 -5.96 9.99
N ALA A 202 -9.53 -5.74 9.02
CA ALA A 202 -9.78 -4.90 7.87
C ALA A 202 -10.34 -5.74 6.71
N VAL A 203 -11.45 -5.28 6.12
CA VAL A 203 -12.19 -6.01 5.09
C VAL A 203 -12.49 -5.07 3.92
N VAL A 204 -12.13 -5.50 2.71
CA VAL A 204 -12.52 -4.84 1.46
C VAL A 204 -13.57 -5.68 0.77
N ASN A 205 -14.74 -5.08 0.49
CA ASN A 205 -15.79 -5.69 -0.32
C ASN A 205 -15.85 -4.97 -1.68
N PRO A 206 -15.31 -5.55 -2.78
CA PRO A 206 -15.35 -4.95 -4.11
C PRO A 206 -16.65 -5.23 -4.87
N THR A 207 -17.70 -5.73 -4.21
CA THR A 207 -19.00 -6.06 -4.81
C THR A 207 -20.08 -5.05 -4.41
N ARG A 208 -21.22 -5.08 -5.09
CA ARG A 208 -22.42 -4.33 -4.68
C ARG A 208 -23.27 -5.06 -3.64
N GLU A 209 -22.94 -6.33 -3.37
CA GLU A 209 -23.74 -7.19 -2.54
C GLU A 209 -23.26 -7.16 -1.08
N THR A 210 -24.20 -7.33 -0.17
CA THR A 210 -23.83 -7.58 1.24
C THR A 210 -23.34 -9.01 1.36
N VAL A 211 -22.08 -9.16 1.77
CA VAL A 211 -21.47 -10.47 2.00
C VAL A 211 -21.40 -10.74 3.50
N ARG A 212 -21.83 -11.93 3.93
CA ARG A 212 -21.64 -12.40 5.31
C ARG A 212 -20.27 -13.06 5.44
N LEU A 213 -19.42 -12.51 6.31
CA LEU A 213 -18.11 -13.05 6.63
C LEU A 213 -18.16 -13.76 8.00
N PRO A 214 -18.26 -15.11 8.05
CA PRO A 214 -18.12 -15.83 9.30
C PRO A 214 -16.65 -15.74 9.77
N LEU A 215 -16.45 -15.35 11.03
CA LEU A 215 -15.12 -15.17 11.61
C LEU A 215 -14.91 -16.17 12.75
N ARG A 216 -13.77 -16.85 12.72
CA ARG A 216 -13.29 -17.67 13.85
C ARG A 216 -11.95 -17.13 14.28
N ILE A 217 -11.83 -16.83 15.57
CA ILE A 217 -10.59 -16.35 16.17
C ILE A 217 -10.00 -17.51 16.98
N SER A 218 -8.76 -17.86 16.65
CA SER A 218 -7.98 -18.90 17.32
C SER A 218 -6.81 -18.24 18.06
N GLY A 219 -6.43 -18.78 19.22
CA GLY A 219 -5.28 -18.27 19.99
C GLY A 219 -5.55 -17.00 20.81
N ALA A 220 -6.75 -16.42 20.75
CA ALA A 220 -7.17 -15.31 21.59
C ALA A 220 -8.65 -15.40 21.93
N ARG A 221 -9.03 -14.89 23.11
CA ARG A 221 -10.42 -14.67 23.49
C ARG A 221 -10.70 -13.18 23.44
N LEU A 222 -11.56 -12.75 22.52
CA LEU A 222 -12.03 -11.36 22.53
C LEU A 222 -12.98 -11.14 23.71
N THR A 223 -12.86 -9.98 24.34
CA THR A 223 -13.74 -9.53 25.44
C THR A 223 -14.14 -8.08 25.20
N GLY A 224 -15.23 -7.64 25.83
CA GLY A 224 -15.77 -6.29 25.59
C GLY A 224 -16.59 -6.20 24.30
N GLY A 225 -16.88 -4.97 23.88
CA GLY A 225 -17.51 -4.66 22.60
C GLY A 225 -16.47 -4.23 21.57
N GLY A 226 -16.89 -4.12 20.32
CA GLY A 226 -16.08 -3.56 19.24
C GLY A 226 -16.74 -2.36 18.59
N ARG A 227 -16.06 -1.80 17.60
CA ARG A 227 -16.61 -0.81 16.67
C ARG A 227 -16.32 -1.23 15.24
N ARG A 228 -17.23 -0.86 14.35
CA ARG A 228 -17.06 -0.96 12.90
C ARG A 228 -16.92 0.44 12.35
N LEU A 229 -15.78 0.70 11.73
CA LEU A 229 -15.52 1.87 10.91
C LEU A 229 -15.77 1.47 9.45
N LEU A 230 -16.69 2.16 8.79
CA LEU A 230 -17.09 1.87 7.41
C LEU A 230 -16.87 3.11 6.55
N LEU A 231 -15.91 3.02 5.63
CA LEU A 231 -15.73 3.96 4.54
C LEU A 231 -16.54 3.47 3.32
N SER A 232 -17.51 4.25 2.87
CA SER A 232 -18.40 3.86 1.75
C SER A 232 -18.92 5.06 0.99
N GLY A 233 -19.48 4.83 -0.20
CA GLY A 233 -20.13 5.82 -1.04
C GLY A 233 -21.25 5.19 -1.90
N PRO A 234 -22.02 6.01 -2.64
CA PRO A 234 -23.20 5.55 -3.38
C PRO A 234 -22.89 4.57 -4.52
N ASP A 235 -21.71 4.70 -5.15
CA ASP A 235 -21.28 3.83 -6.25
C ASP A 235 -19.75 3.87 -6.41
N PRO A 236 -19.14 2.99 -7.25
CA PRO A 236 -17.68 2.92 -7.40
C PRO A 236 -17.02 4.18 -7.95
N MET A 237 -17.78 5.09 -8.56
CA MET A 237 -17.35 6.38 -9.10
C MET A 237 -17.70 7.55 -8.16
N ALA A 238 -18.12 7.29 -6.92
CA ALA A 238 -18.21 8.29 -5.87
C ALA A 238 -16.83 8.93 -5.61
N TYR A 239 -16.79 10.24 -5.34
CA TYR A 239 -15.56 10.98 -5.06
C TYR A 239 -15.81 12.13 -4.08
N ASN A 240 -14.71 12.64 -3.51
CA ASN A 240 -14.71 13.87 -2.70
C ASN A 240 -13.88 14.95 -3.40
N GLU A 241 -14.24 16.21 -3.20
CA GLU A 241 -13.59 17.36 -3.83
C GLU A 241 -13.51 18.54 -2.86
N PRO A 242 -12.38 19.28 -2.80
CA PRO A 242 -12.24 20.41 -1.89
C PRO A 242 -13.29 21.49 -2.16
N GLY A 243 -14.01 21.91 -1.12
CA GLY A 243 -15.06 22.93 -1.20
C GLY A 243 -16.32 22.49 -1.96
N GLY A 244 -16.44 21.20 -2.28
CA GLY A 244 -17.50 20.70 -3.15
C GLY A 244 -18.08 19.38 -2.67
N ARG A 245 -18.13 18.43 -3.60
CA ARG A 245 -18.78 17.13 -3.41
C ARG A 245 -18.10 16.31 -2.31
N THR A 246 -18.89 15.63 -1.48
CA THR A 246 -18.40 14.70 -0.46
C THR A 246 -19.27 13.44 -0.46
N ASP A 247 -19.06 12.55 -1.42
CA ASP A 247 -19.87 11.33 -1.58
C ASP A 247 -19.36 10.17 -0.71
N ILE A 248 -18.06 10.13 -0.41
CA ILE A 248 -17.43 9.06 0.37
C ILE A 248 -17.29 9.52 1.82
N VAL A 249 -17.92 8.77 2.72
CA VAL A 249 -17.97 9.08 4.14
C VAL A 249 -17.55 7.91 4.99
N GLU A 250 -16.93 8.22 6.13
CA GLU A 250 -16.62 7.26 7.18
C GLU A 250 -17.76 7.29 8.21
N THR A 251 -18.26 6.10 8.59
CA THR A 251 -19.27 5.95 9.65
C THR A 251 -18.77 4.98 10.72
N GLU A 252 -19.12 5.25 11.97
CA GLU A 252 -18.77 4.40 13.12
C GLU A 252 -20.03 3.81 13.74
N THR A 253 -20.03 2.49 13.97
CA THR A 253 -21.12 1.79 14.65
C THR A 253 -20.56 0.80 15.67
N SER A 254 -21.15 0.71 16.87
CA SER A 254 -20.79 -0.34 17.83
C SER A 254 -21.15 -1.74 17.31
N VAL A 255 -20.29 -2.72 17.58
CA VAL A 255 -20.54 -4.14 17.32
C VAL A 255 -20.39 -4.93 18.63
N ARG A 256 -21.16 -5.99 18.79
CA ARG A 256 -21.13 -6.89 19.95
C ARG A 256 -20.58 -8.24 19.54
#